data_AF-A0A7H8TNX8-F1
#
_entry.id   AF-A0A7H8TNX8-F1
#
_cell.length_a   1.000
_cell.length_b   1.000
_cell.length_c   1.000
_cell.angle_alpha   90.00
_cell.angle_beta   90.00
_cell.angle_gamma   90.00
#
_symmetry.space_group_name_H-M   'P 1'
#
loop_
_entity.id
_entity.type
_entity.pdbx_description
1 polymer ?
#
loop_
_entity_poly.entity_id
_entity_poly.type
_entity_poly.pdbx_seq_one_letter_code
_entity_poly.pdbx_strand_id
1 'polypeptide(L)'
;MTANAHWDRLVSAGLAHAGSNTPPPGALLFYATNDEAGHVALYLGNDLVASNDVKRNGYIDIIPRKELTDGSWRLRYRGWAEPSFPSAGGTSSI
;
A
#
# COMPACT_ATOMS: atom_id res chain seq x y z
N MET A 1 7.27 -8.27 10.35
CA MET A 1 7.72 -8.02 8.96
C MET A 1 7.38 -6.57 8.63
N THR A 2 8.31 -5.82 8.04
CA THR A 2 8.08 -4.41 7.64
C THR A 2 7.43 -4.32 6.26
N ALA A 3 6.91 -3.15 5.87
CA ALA A 3 6.35 -2.95 4.53
C ALA A 3 7.44 -3.06 3.45
N ASN A 4 8.66 -2.58 3.71
CA ASN A 4 9.80 -2.77 2.81
C ASN A 4 10.13 -4.27 2.62
N ALA A 5 10.25 -5.03 3.71
CA ALA A 5 10.55 -6.46 3.62
C ALA A 5 9.42 -7.25 2.92
N HIS A 6 8.17 -6.87 3.12
CA HIS A 6 7.03 -7.47 2.43
C HIS A 6 7.07 -7.16 0.92
N TRP A 7 7.34 -5.91 0.56
CA TRP A 7 7.53 -5.50 -0.83
C TRP A 7 8.63 -6.30 -1.52
N ASP A 8 9.82 -6.38 -0.92
CA ASP A 8 10.97 -7.07 -1.52
C ASP A 8 10.68 -8.56 -1.74
N ARG A 9 9.95 -9.19 -0.80
CA ARG A 9 9.47 -10.57 -0.95
C ARG A 9 8.52 -10.72 -2.14
N LEU A 10 7.55 -9.83 -2.31
CA LEU A 10 6.57 -9.88 -3.40
C LEU A 10 7.24 -9.64 -4.76
N VAL A 11 8.19 -8.71 -4.83
CA VAL A 11 9.01 -8.49 -6.03
C VAL A 11 9.80 -9.74 -6.39
N SER A 12 10.50 -10.34 -5.42
CA SER A 12 11.28 -11.57 -5.64
C SER A 12 10.41 -12.75 -6.10
N ALA A 13 9.16 -12.81 -5.64
CA ALA A 13 8.18 -13.82 -6.03
C ALA A 13 7.48 -13.53 -7.36
N GLY A 14 7.70 -12.37 -8.00
CA GLY A 14 6.99 -11.97 -9.22
C GLY A 14 5.51 -11.63 -8.99
N LEU A 15 5.12 -11.30 -7.75
CA LEU A 15 3.74 -11.00 -7.35
C LEU A 15 3.50 -9.48 -7.17
N ALA A 16 4.48 -8.65 -7.53
CA ALA A 16 4.40 -7.21 -7.40
C ALA A 16 4.36 -6.52 -8.76
N HIS A 17 3.49 -5.52 -8.88
CA HIS A 17 3.38 -4.63 -10.03
C HIS A 17 4.22 -3.36 -9.77
N ALA A 18 5.54 -3.50 -9.85
CA ALA A 18 6.50 -2.43 -9.59
C ALA A 18 6.35 -1.26 -10.58
N GLY A 19 6.31 -0.03 -10.06
CA GLY A 19 6.17 1.20 -10.85
C GLY A 19 4.79 1.44 -11.47
N SER A 20 3.93 0.42 -11.54
CA SER A 20 2.55 0.57 -12.03
C SER A 20 1.74 1.49 -11.12
N ASN A 21 1.05 2.47 -11.71
CA ASN A 21 0.18 3.42 -10.99
C ASN A 21 -1.33 3.17 -11.26
N THR A 22 -1.70 1.98 -11.72
CA THR A 22 -3.09 1.57 -12.00
C THR A 22 -3.53 0.38 -11.11
N PRO A 23 -3.56 0.54 -9.78
CA PRO A 23 -4.00 -0.52 -8.88
C PRO A 23 -5.53 -0.76 -8.99
N PRO A 24 -6.00 -2.01 -8.90
CA PRO A 24 -7.42 -2.31 -8.71
C PRO A 24 -7.85 -2.07 -7.25
N PRO A 25 -9.12 -1.72 -6.97
CA PRO A 25 -9.64 -1.67 -5.60
C PRO A 25 -9.34 -2.96 -4.82
N GLY A 26 -8.91 -2.81 -3.58
CA GLY A 26 -8.45 -3.92 -2.72
C GLY A 26 -6.94 -4.17 -2.77
N ALA A 27 -6.21 -3.60 -3.73
CA ALA A 27 -4.75 -3.74 -3.80
C ALA A 27 -4.03 -3.10 -2.59
N LEU A 28 -2.89 -3.68 -2.22
CA LEU A 28 -1.95 -3.10 -1.28
C LEU A 28 -0.98 -2.18 -2.03
N LEU A 29 -0.86 -0.94 -1.59
CA LEU A 29 0.04 0.07 -2.14
C LEU A 29 1.28 0.18 -1.25
N PHE A 30 2.46 0.07 -1.85
CA PHE A 30 3.72 0.11 -1.11
C PHE A 30 4.50 1.38 -1.38
N TYR A 31 5.08 1.92 -0.33
CA TYR A 31 5.89 3.13 -0.37
C TYR A 31 7.20 2.93 0.39
N ALA A 32 8.29 3.48 -0.14
CA ALA A 32 9.54 3.62 0.57
C ALA A 32 9.47 4.84 1.50
N THR A 33 9.87 4.64 2.75
CA THR A 33 10.29 5.68 3.69
C THR A 33 11.83 5.75 3.69
N ASN A 34 12.40 6.71 4.43
CA ASN A 34 13.85 6.78 4.65
C ASN A 34 14.33 5.79 5.74
N ASP A 35 13.43 4.96 6.28
CA ASP A 35 13.71 3.95 7.30
C ASP A 35 13.38 2.54 6.77
N GLU A 36 13.73 1.53 7.57
CA GLU A 36 13.52 0.12 7.22
C GLU A 36 12.04 -0.31 7.25
N ALA A 37 11.14 0.50 7.84
CA ALA A 37 9.73 0.15 7.99
C ALA A 37 9.01 0.20 6.64
N GLY A 38 9.21 1.27 5.87
CA GLY A 38 8.37 1.57 4.70
C GLY A 38 6.94 1.90 5.11
N HIS A 39 6.04 2.02 4.13
CA HIS A 39 4.62 2.21 4.39
C HIS A 39 3.75 1.37 3.45
N VAL A 40 2.60 0.92 3.96
CA VAL A 40 1.59 0.19 3.18
C VAL A 40 0.22 0.80 3.42
N ALA A 41 -0.57 0.93 2.35
CA ALA A 41 -1.95 1.41 2.43
C ALA A 41 -2.88 0.52 1.60
N LEU A 42 -4.14 0.40 1.99
CA LEU A 42 -5.16 -0.34 1.23
C LEU A 42 -5.83 0.59 0.24
N TYR A 43 -5.81 0.25 -1.05
CA TYR A 43 -6.50 1.00 -2.09
C TYR A 43 -7.99 0.70 -2.08
N LEU A 44 -8.83 1.74 -2.04
CA LEU A 44 -10.29 1.60 -2.00
C LEU A 44 -10.95 1.86 -3.36
N GLY A 45 -10.18 2.26 -4.37
CA GLY A 45 -10.71 2.82 -5.62
C GLY A 45 -10.88 4.33 -5.57
N ASN A 46 -11.17 4.95 -6.71
CA ASN A 46 -11.40 6.40 -6.86
C ASN A 46 -10.27 7.28 -6.27
N ASP A 47 -9.02 6.85 -6.40
CA ASP A 47 -7.84 7.51 -5.83
C ASP A 47 -7.87 7.66 -4.29
N LEU A 48 -8.64 6.83 -3.59
CA LEU A 48 -8.71 6.80 -2.13
C LEU A 48 -7.96 5.61 -1.54
N VAL A 49 -7.38 5.83 -0.36
CA VAL A 49 -6.70 4.81 0.43
C VAL A 49 -7.15 4.83 1.89
N ALA A 50 -7.24 3.66 2.52
CA ALA A 50 -7.24 3.54 3.96
C ALA A 50 -5.78 3.41 4.45
N SER A 51 -5.36 4.33 5.31
CA SER A 51 -3.99 4.38 5.83
C SER A 51 -3.98 4.78 7.29
N ASN A 52 -3.08 4.19 8.07
CA ASN A 52 -2.83 4.59 9.45
C ASN A 52 -1.94 5.82 9.53
N ASP A 53 -2.10 6.58 10.61
CA ASP A 53 -1.15 7.58 11.13
C ASP A 53 -0.89 8.81 10.25
N VAL A 54 -1.55 8.92 9.09
CA VAL A 54 -1.29 10.01 8.14
C VAL A 54 -1.82 11.35 8.65
N LYS A 55 -3.06 11.41 9.15
CA LYS A 55 -3.61 12.65 9.72
C LYS A 55 -3.43 12.70 11.23
N ARG A 56 -3.57 11.55 11.91
CA ARG A 56 -3.52 11.44 13.38
C ARG A 56 -2.92 10.11 13.78
N ASN A 57 -1.99 10.16 14.73
CA ASN A 57 -1.32 8.98 15.27
C ASN A 57 -2.33 8.06 15.98
N GLY A 58 -2.29 6.77 15.67
CA GLY A 58 -3.16 5.71 16.18
C GLY A 58 -4.47 5.49 15.42
N TYR A 59 -4.73 6.17 14.29
CA TYR A 59 -6.02 6.11 13.58
C TYR A 59 -5.87 5.69 12.13
N ILE A 60 -6.89 4.98 11.62
CA ILE A 60 -7.10 4.79 10.18
C ILE A 60 -7.90 5.98 9.65
N ASP A 61 -7.35 6.65 8.64
CA ASP A 61 -8.06 7.68 7.90
C ASP A 61 -8.21 7.24 6.44
N ILE A 62 -9.36 7.58 5.84
CA ILE A 62 -9.55 7.49 4.40
C ILE A 62 -9.12 8.82 3.79
N ILE A 63 -8.13 8.77 2.91
CA ILE A 63 -7.49 9.95 2.34
C ILE A 63 -7.26 9.77 0.83
N PRO A 64 -7.14 10.87 0.07
CA PRO A 64 -6.60 10.81 -1.28
C PRO A 64 -5.21 10.19 -1.27
N ARG A 65 -4.92 9.26 -2.20
CA ARG A 65 -3.61 8.59 -2.32
C ARG A 65 -2.46 9.59 -2.43
N LYS A 66 -2.68 10.71 -3.12
CA LYS A 66 -1.70 11.80 -3.27
C LYS A 66 -1.24 12.41 -1.95
N GLU A 67 -2.02 12.29 -0.87
CA GLU A 67 -1.62 12.80 0.45
C GLU A 67 -0.38 12.06 0.97
N LEU A 68 -0.20 10.79 0.59
CA LEU A 68 0.99 10.01 0.94
C LEU A 68 2.24 10.47 0.18
N THR A 69 2.11 10.95 -1.06
CA THR A 69 3.24 11.34 -1.93
C THR A 69 3.55 12.83 -1.91
N ASP A 70 2.52 13.65 -1.79
CA ASP A 70 2.58 15.10 -1.96
C ASP A 70 2.28 15.85 -0.64
N GLY A 71 1.70 15.16 0.34
CA GLY A 71 1.46 15.68 1.69
C GLY A 71 2.70 15.60 2.57
N SER A 72 2.50 15.74 3.89
CA SER A 72 3.60 15.89 4.86
C SER A 72 4.62 14.75 4.87
N TRP A 73 4.21 13.53 4.53
CA TRP A 73 5.10 12.36 4.57
C TRP A 73 5.98 12.23 3.32
N ARG A 74 5.56 12.79 2.17
CA ARG A 74 6.30 12.80 0.90
C ARG A 74 6.90 11.44 0.52
N LEU A 75 6.12 10.36 0.71
CA LEU A 75 6.59 9.00 0.52
C LEU A 75 6.86 8.69 -0.95
N ARG A 76 7.86 7.85 -1.20
CA ARG A 76 8.17 7.38 -2.56
C ARG A 76 7.36 6.13 -2.89
N TYR A 77 6.39 6.25 -3.79
CA TYR A 77 5.60 5.12 -4.27
C TYR A 77 6.48 4.07 -4.98
N ARG A 78 6.26 2.79 -4.65
CA ARG A 78 6.99 1.65 -5.24
C ARG A 78 6.16 0.88 -6.26
N GLY A 79 4.85 0.77 -6.04
CA GLY A 79 3.94 -0.04 -6.84
C GLY A 79 2.87 -0.68 -5.97
N TRP A 80 2.24 -1.73 -6.49
CA TRP A 80 1.15 -2.43 -5.82
C TRP A 80 1.26 -3.94 -5.93
N ALA A 81 0.52 -4.64 -5.08
CA ALA A 81 0.31 -6.09 -5.18
C ALA A 81 -1.14 -6.43 -4.80
N GLU A 82 -1.65 -7.54 -5.34
CA GLU A 82 -2.92 -8.10 -4.89
C GLU A 82 -2.87 -8.39 -3.39
N PRO A 83 -3.99 -8.25 -2.67
CA PRO A 83 -3.99 -8.55 -1.26
C PRO A 83 -3.81 -10.07 -1.05
N SER A 84 -2.72 -10.45 -0.39
CA SER A 84 -2.49 -11.84 -0.01
C SER A 84 -3.25 -12.13 1.29
N PHE A 85 -4.37 -12.84 1.19
CA PHE A 85 -5.14 -13.32 2.33
C PHE A 85 -5.17 -14.86 2.41
N PRO A 86 -4.05 -15.53 2.76
CA PRO A 86 -3.99 -16.99 2.78
C PRO A 86 -4.93 -17.68 3.78
N SER A 87 -5.68 -16.92 4.61
CA SER A 87 -6.69 -17.46 5.53
C SER A 87 -7.90 -16.53 5.76
N ALA A 88 -8.04 -15.42 5.01
CA ALA A 88 -9.30 -14.68 5.07
C ALA A 88 -10.28 -15.39 4.12
N GLY A 89 -11.42 -15.83 4.63
CA GLY A 89 -12.46 -16.54 3.85
C GLY A 89 -13.16 -15.68 2.79
N GLY A 90 -12.50 -14.66 2.25
CA GLY A 90 -12.97 -13.85 1.14
C GLY A 90 -12.19 -14.23 -0.11
N THR A 91 -12.82 -14.98 -1.00
CA THR A 91 -12.36 -15.12 -2.38
C THR A 91 -12.29 -13.73 -3.00
N SER A 92 -11.09 -13.27 -3.41
CA SER A 92 -11.00 -12.19 -4.40
C SER A 92 -11.50 -12.74 -5.73
N SER A 93 -12.77 -12.53 -5.99
CA SER A 93 -13.37 -12.68 -7.30
C SER A 93 -13.24 -11.34 -8.00
N ILE A 94 -12.27 -11.24 -8.91
CA ILE A 94 -12.29 -10.23 -9.98
C ILE A 94 -12.91 -10.91 -11.20
#